data_AF-A0AAJ1AZZ6-F1
#
_entry.id   AF-A0AAJ1AZZ6-F1
#
_cell.length_a   1.000
_cell.length_b   1.000
_cell.length_c   1.000
_cell.angle_alpha   90.00
_cell.angle_beta   90.00
_cell.angle_gamma   90.00
#
_symmetry.space_group_name_H-M   'P 1'
#
loop_
_entity.id
_entity.type
_entity.pdbx_description
1 polymer ?
#
loop_
_entity_poly.entity_id
_entity_poly.type
_entity_poly.pdbx_seq_one_letter_code
_entity_poly.pdbx_strand_id
1 'polypeptide(L)'
;MLILGIIIIIVSLYLLYLKYRVVFTGEKCKGKIIGIVDQNAGYVVGGISVKKHAYIIKIKNKKYYTAHGCILLSLGKRKIGKEIFVFKNEKYGKEVFKCFDFRIEIVAFLTFLSGVFLIYESLQ
;
A
#
# COMPACT_ATOMS: atom_id res chain seq x y z
N MET A 1 -11.57 -14.99 23.22
CA MET A 1 -10.88 -14.13 22.23
C MET A 1 -11.53 -14.18 20.83
N LEU A 2 -12.69 -14.84 20.70
CA LEU A 2 -13.33 -15.13 19.42
C LEU A 2 -13.77 -13.86 18.67
N ILE A 3 -14.43 -12.91 19.35
CA ILE A 3 -14.86 -11.64 18.74
C ILE A 3 -13.64 -10.85 18.22
N LEU A 4 -12.56 -10.79 18.99
CA LEU A 4 -11.33 -10.11 18.57
C LEU A 4 -10.70 -10.79 17.34
N GLY A 5 -10.66 -12.12 17.30
CA GLY A 5 -10.19 -12.87 16.14
C GLY A 5 -11.02 -12.59 14.88
N ILE A 6 -12.35 -12.52 15.00
CA ILE A 6 -13.24 -12.15 13.89
C ILE A 6 -12.94 -10.73 13.39
N ILE A 7 -12.78 -9.76 14.29
CA ILE A 7 -12.44 -8.37 13.93
C ILE A 7 -11.11 -8.34 13.15
N ILE A 8 -10.11 -9.08 13.60
CA ILE A 8 -8.81 -9.15 12.94
C ILE A 8 -8.92 -9.75 11.53
N ILE A 9 -9.74 -10.79 11.34
CA ILE A 9 -10.02 -11.34 10.01
C ILE A 9 -10.67 -10.28 9.12
N ILE A 10 -11.68 -9.55 9.61
CA ILE A 10 -12.35 -8.49 8.83
C ILE A 10 -11.34 -7.40 8.42
N VAL A 11 -10.47 -6.96 9.35
CA VAL A 11 -9.42 -5.98 9.06
C VAL A 11 -8.45 -6.49 7.99
N SER A 12 -8.06 -7.75 8.03
CA SER A 12 -7.16 -8.35 7.02
C SER A 12 -7.77 -8.32 5.61
N LEU A 13 -9.07 -8.65 5.49
CA LEU A 13 -9.81 -8.60 4.23
C LEU A 13 -9.97 -7.15 3.75
N TYR A 14 -10.21 -6.21 4.67
CA TYR A 14 -10.31 -4.80 4.34
C TYR A 14 -9.01 -4.24 3.76
N LEU A 15 -7.84 -4.63 4.28
CA LEU A 15 -6.54 -4.24 3.72
C LEU A 15 -6.38 -4.71 2.27
N LEU A 16 -6.76 -5.95 1.97
CA LEU A 16 -6.75 -6.47 0.60
C LEU A 16 -7.72 -5.68 -0.28
N TYR A 17 -8.94 -5.44 0.19
CA TYR A 17 -9.95 -4.67 -0.54
C TYR A 17 -9.44 -3.27 -0.94
N LEU A 18 -8.76 -2.55 -0.03
CA LEU A 18 -8.23 -1.21 -0.30
C LEU A 18 -7.24 -1.17 -1.47
N LYS A 19 -6.42 -2.21 -1.60
CA LYS A 19 -5.50 -2.37 -2.74
C LYS A 19 -6.24 -2.81 -3.99
N TYR A 20 -6.98 -3.91 -3.89
CA TYR A 20 -7.54 -4.60 -5.05
C TYR A 20 -8.71 -3.87 -5.69
N ARG A 21 -9.41 -2.98 -4.98
CA ARG A 21 -10.37 -2.07 -5.59
C ARG A 21 -9.73 -1.20 -6.67
N VAL A 22 -8.45 -0.81 -6.53
CA VAL A 22 -7.71 -0.02 -7.51
C VAL A 22 -7.08 -0.92 -8.57
N VAL A 23 -6.55 -2.08 -8.18
CA VAL A 23 -5.89 -3.00 -9.11
C VAL A 23 -6.87 -3.65 -10.10
N PHE A 24 -8.04 -4.12 -9.64
CA PHE A 24 -8.99 -4.82 -10.50
C PHE A 24 -9.81 -3.90 -11.41
N THR A 25 -10.08 -2.68 -10.98
CA THR A 25 -10.85 -1.70 -11.78
C THR A 25 -9.98 -0.67 -12.46
N GLY A 26 -8.66 -0.75 -12.28
CA GLY A 26 -7.69 0.20 -12.79
C GLY A 26 -7.04 -0.25 -14.10
N GLU A 27 -6.48 0.72 -14.82
CA GLU A 27 -5.70 0.48 -16.03
C GLU A 27 -4.24 0.23 -15.67
N LYS A 28 -3.65 -0.81 -16.27
CA LYS A 28 -2.20 -1.04 -16.22
C LYS A 28 -1.49 -0.05 -17.14
N CYS A 29 -0.56 0.72 -16.60
CA CYS A 29 0.19 1.74 -17.32
C CYS A 29 1.68 1.67 -17.02
N LYS A 30 2.50 2.08 -17.99
CA LYS A 30 3.93 2.31 -17.81
C LYS A 30 4.15 3.77 -17.40
N GLY A 31 4.94 4.00 -16.36
CA GLY A 31 5.25 5.33 -15.87
C GLY A 31 6.71 5.44 -15.44
N LYS A 32 7.26 6.66 -15.51
CA LYS A 32 8.65 6.95 -15.10
C LYS A 32 8.69 7.54 -13.70
N ILE A 33 9.56 7.01 -12.85
CA ILE A 33 9.83 7.59 -11.54
C ILE A 33 10.62 8.89 -11.75
N ILE A 34 10.04 10.03 -11.37
CA ILE A 34 10.68 11.35 -11.54
C ILE A 34 11.17 11.96 -10.22
N GLY A 35 10.77 11.38 -9.08
CA GLY A 35 11.18 11.89 -7.78
C GLY A 35 10.53 11.12 -6.64
N ILE A 36 10.76 11.61 -5.43
CA ILE A 36 10.19 11.11 -4.18
C ILE A 36 9.60 12.30 -3.44
N VAL A 37 8.43 12.12 -2.84
CA VAL A 37 7.75 13.12 -2.02
C VAL A 37 7.37 12.52 -0.67
N ASP A 38 7.47 13.32 0.38
CA ASP A 38 7.00 12.95 1.71
C ASP A 38 5.52 13.29 1.84
N GLN A 39 4.71 12.28 2.15
CA GLN A 39 3.28 12.44 2.43
C GLN A 39 3.00 12.09 3.88
N ASN A 40 2.24 12.91 4.59
CA ASN A 40 1.81 12.58 5.94
C ASN A 40 0.93 11.33 5.92
N ALA A 41 1.22 10.38 6.80
CA ALA A 41 0.51 9.11 6.88
C ALA A 41 -0.80 9.19 7.71
N GLY A 42 -1.11 10.38 8.24
CA GLY A 42 -2.34 10.63 9.01
C GLY A 42 -2.28 10.19 10.47
N TYR A 43 -1.12 9.79 10.97
CA TYR A 43 -0.89 9.44 12.37
C TYR A 43 0.43 9.98 12.89
N VAL A 44 0.57 10.03 14.22
CA VAL A 44 1.67 10.66 14.95
C VAL A 44 2.26 9.64 15.93
N VAL A 45 3.59 9.57 16.02
CA VAL A 45 4.32 8.74 16.99
C VAL A 45 5.27 9.65 17.78
N GLY A 46 5.13 9.67 19.10
CA GLY A 46 5.96 10.52 19.97
C GLY A 46 5.87 12.02 19.66
N GLY A 47 4.68 12.50 19.25
CA GLY A 47 4.47 13.90 18.85
C GLY A 47 4.94 14.23 17.43
N ILE A 48 5.52 13.28 16.69
CA ILE A 48 6.03 13.48 15.33
C ILE A 48 5.11 12.81 14.32
N SER A 49 4.60 13.59 13.35
CA SER A 49 3.80 13.06 12.24
C SER A 49 4.60 12.08 11.40
N VAL A 50 4.09 10.87 11.23
CA VAL A 50 4.76 9.86 10.42
C VAL A 50 4.58 10.20 8.94
N LYS A 51 5.70 10.17 8.21
CA LYS A 51 5.76 10.48 6.78
C LYS A 51 6.02 9.22 5.98
N LYS A 52 5.29 9.03 4.89
CA LYS A 52 5.57 8.03 3.86
C LYS A 52 6.35 8.67 2.71
N HIS A 53 7.43 8.03 2.29
CA HIS A 53 8.19 8.45 1.11
C HIS A 53 7.56 7.85 -0.15
N ALA A 54 6.69 8.58 -0.84
CA ALA A 54 6.02 8.12 -2.06
C ALA A 54 6.84 8.45 -3.31
N TYR A 55 6.92 7.53 -4.29
CA TYR A 55 7.47 7.87 -5.59
C TYR A 55 6.49 8.72 -6.39
N ILE A 56 7.02 9.73 -7.05
CA ILE A 56 6.30 10.52 -8.05
C ILE A 56 6.45 9.80 -9.39
N ILE A 57 5.35 9.32 -9.94
CA ILE A 57 5.29 8.64 -11.23
C ILE A 57 4.72 9.59 -12.27
N LYS A 58 5.49 9.89 -13.32
CA LYS A 58 4.99 10.60 -14.49
C LYS A 58 4.40 9.59 -15.46
N ILE A 59 3.11 9.73 -15.73
CA ILE A 59 2.39 8.96 -16.75
C ILE A 59 1.81 9.98 -17.74
N LYS A 60 2.28 9.96 -18.99
CA LYS A 60 2.01 11.02 -19.97
C LYS A 60 2.35 12.40 -19.36
N ASN A 61 1.39 13.33 -19.30
CA ASN A 61 1.55 14.66 -18.70
C ASN A 61 1.02 14.79 -17.26
N LYS A 62 0.55 13.70 -16.64
CA LYS A 62 0.03 13.70 -15.27
C LYS A 62 1.04 13.09 -14.29
N LYS A 63 1.06 13.62 -13.07
CA LYS A 63 1.85 13.09 -11.93
C LYS A 63 0.94 12.29 -11.02
N TYR A 64 1.42 11.11 -10.64
CA TYR A 64 0.78 10.16 -9.74
C TYR A 64 1.74 9.80 -8.60
N TYR A 65 1.21 9.24 -7.52
CA TYR A 65 1.98 8.89 -6.32
C TYR A 65 1.78 7.42 -5.97
N THR A 66 2.87 6.70 -5.72
CA THR A 66 2.75 5.29 -5.31
C THR A 66 2.17 5.17 -3.90
N ALA A 67 1.24 4.24 -3.70
CA ALA A 67 0.66 3.96 -2.38
C ALA A 67 1.72 3.56 -1.34
N HIS A 68 2.62 2.66 -1.75
CA HIS A 68 3.75 2.18 -0.96
C HIS A 68 5.03 2.56 -1.68
N GLY A 69 5.60 3.72 -1.35
CA GLY A 69 6.85 4.15 -1.97
C GLY A 69 8.08 3.44 -1.41
N CYS A 70 9.15 4.18 -1.10
CA CYS A 70 10.38 3.61 -0.57
C CYS A 70 10.36 3.52 0.96
N ILE A 71 10.86 2.38 1.49
CA ILE A 71 11.14 2.23 2.92
C ILE A 71 12.44 2.98 3.24
N LEU A 72 13.47 2.76 2.40
CA LEU A 72 14.76 3.42 2.53
C LEU A 72 14.95 4.48 1.45
N LEU A 73 15.12 5.73 1.86
CA LEU A 73 15.25 6.87 0.96
C LEU A 73 16.46 6.74 0.02
N SER A 74 17.60 6.25 0.53
CA SER A 74 18.84 6.08 -0.24
C SER A 74 18.67 5.11 -1.43
N LEU A 75 18.04 3.96 -1.19
CA LEU A 75 17.70 2.99 -2.24
C LEU A 75 16.64 3.53 -3.19
N GLY A 76 15.70 4.34 -2.67
CA GLY A 76 14.67 4.94 -3.49
C GLY A 76 15.22 5.94 -4.50
N LYS A 77 16.18 6.79 -4.09
CA LYS A 77 16.82 7.77 -4.97
C LYS A 77 17.49 7.10 -6.19
N ARG A 78 18.06 5.90 -6.01
CA ARG A 78 18.65 5.10 -7.11
C ARG A 78 17.63 4.59 -8.14
N LYS A 79 16.33 4.64 -7.83
CA LYS A 79 15.25 4.23 -8.75
C LYS A 79 14.68 5.40 -9.55
N ILE A 80 15.08 6.64 -9.27
CA ILE A 80 14.69 7.81 -10.07
C ILE A 80 15.20 7.62 -11.50
N GLY A 81 14.34 7.91 -12.47
CA GLY A 81 14.60 7.69 -13.89
C GLY A 81 14.16 6.32 -14.41
N LYS A 82 13.91 5.34 -13.54
CA LYS A 82 13.43 4.01 -13.97
C LYS A 82 11.96 4.04 -14.36
N GLU A 83 11.62 3.22 -15.35
CA GLU A 83 10.24 2.98 -15.74
C GLU A 83 9.68 1.78 -14.97
N ILE A 84 8.44 1.90 -14.52
CA ILE A 84 7.72 0.86 -13.79
C ILE A 84 6.31 0.70 -14.34
N PHE A 85 5.77 -0.51 -14.18
CA PHE A 85 4.35 -0.77 -14.42
C PHE A 85 3.55 -0.54 -13.14
N VAL A 86 2.47 0.22 -13.27
CA VAL A 86 1.56 0.57 -12.18
C VAL A 86 0.12 0.43 -12.64
N PHE A 87 -0.77 0.11 -11.70
CA PHE A 87 -2.21 0.25 -11.85
C PHE A 87 -2.63 1.65 -11.40
N LYS A 88 -3.37 2.34 -12.27
CA LYS A 88 -4.00 3.62 -11.95
C LYS A 88 -5.52 3.52 -12.08
N ASN A 89 -6.24 4.21 -11.21
CA ASN A 89 -7.67 4.40 -11.36
C ASN A 89 -8.03 5.82 -10.91
N GLU A 90 -8.50 6.65 -11.84
CA GLU A 90 -8.80 8.06 -11.57
C GLU A 90 -9.96 8.24 -10.57
N LYS A 91 -10.83 7.24 -10.40
CA LYS A 91 -11.88 7.23 -9.36
C LYS A 91 -11.32 7.37 -7.95
N TYR A 92 -10.11 6.84 -7.71
CA TYR A 92 -9.43 6.86 -6.42
C TYR A 92 -8.31 7.91 -6.37
N GLY A 93 -8.37 8.91 -7.26
CA GLY A 93 -7.45 10.03 -7.28
C GLY A 93 -6.13 9.73 -7.98
N LYS A 94 -5.02 10.26 -7.43
CA LYS A 94 -3.67 10.17 -8.02
C LYS A 94 -2.82 9.06 -7.41
N GLU A 95 -3.39 8.21 -6.57
CA GLU A 95 -2.67 7.08 -5.99
C GLU A 95 -2.58 5.92 -6.98
N VAL A 96 -1.40 5.30 -7.07
CA VAL A 96 -1.12 4.19 -7.97
C VAL A 96 -0.45 3.04 -7.25
N PHE A 97 -0.73 1.82 -7.69
CA PHE A 97 -0.15 0.60 -7.14
C PHE A 97 0.84 0.00 -8.11
N LYS A 98 2.06 -0.29 -7.65
CA LYS A 98 3.03 -1.02 -8.46
C LYS A 98 2.52 -2.44 -8.70
N CYS A 99 2.66 -2.95 -9.93
CA CYS A 99 2.11 -4.27 -10.28
C CYS A 99 2.66 -5.40 -9.40
N PHE A 100 3.95 -5.33 -9.07
CA PHE A 100 4.61 -6.27 -8.17
C PHE A 100 5.00 -5.57 -6.87
N ASP A 101 4.02 -5.41 -5.98
CA ASP A 101 4.22 -4.96 -4.60
C ASP A 101 3.34 -5.81 -3.69
N PHE A 102 3.91 -6.84 -3.07
CA PHE A 102 3.19 -7.82 -2.25
C PHE A 102 3.07 -7.42 -0.78
N ARG A 103 3.47 -6.20 -0.41
CA ARG A 103 3.56 -5.78 0.99
C ARG A 103 2.21 -5.85 1.71
N ILE A 104 1.14 -5.43 1.05
CA ILE A 104 -0.21 -5.49 1.64
C ILE A 104 -0.69 -6.94 1.75
N GLU A 105 -0.39 -7.78 0.77
CA GLU A 105 -0.74 -9.20 0.81
C GLU A 105 -0.02 -9.91 1.97
N ILE A 106 1.26 -9.62 2.19
CA ILE A 106 2.02 -10.18 3.32
C ILE A 106 1.42 -9.71 4.65
N VAL A 107 1.17 -8.39 4.80
CA VAL A 107 0.58 -7.84 6.04
C VAL A 107 -0.81 -8.42 6.27
N ALA A 108 -1.66 -8.48 5.25
CA ALA A 108 -2.99 -9.05 5.34
C ALA A 108 -2.94 -10.54 5.69
N PHE A 109 -2.04 -11.32 5.08
CA PHE A 109 -1.88 -12.73 5.38
C PHE A 109 -1.46 -12.98 6.83
N LEU A 110 -0.45 -12.25 7.33
CA LEU A 110 -0.02 -12.36 8.73
C LEU A 110 -1.14 -11.95 9.70
N THR A 111 -1.86 -10.87 9.37
CA THR A 111 -3.01 -10.41 10.16
C THR A 111 -4.11 -11.47 10.18
N PHE A 112 -4.42 -12.06 9.02
CA PHE A 112 -5.41 -13.14 8.90
C PHE A 112 -5.03 -14.35 9.75
N LEU A 113 -3.78 -14.83 9.67
CA LEU A 113 -3.29 -15.95 10.48
C LEU A 113 -3.43 -15.67 11.98
N SER A 114 -3.09 -14.45 12.42
CA SER A 114 -3.27 -14.07 13.82
C SER A 114 -4.74 -14.09 14.26
N GLY A 115 -5.67 -13.68 13.39
CA GLY A 115 -7.10 -13.75 13.65
C GLY A 115 -7.59 -15.19 13.76
N VAL A 116 -7.17 -16.07 12.85
CA VAL A 116 -7.50 -17.51 12.88
C VAL A 116 -6.97 -18.16 14.16
N PHE A 117 -5.72 -17.87 14.53
CA PHE A 117 -5.12 -18.39 15.76
C PHE A 117 -5.93 -18.00 16.99
N LEU A 118 -6.35 -16.73 17.11
CA LEU A 118 -7.15 -16.27 18.24
C LEU A 118 -8.55 -16.90 18.31
N ILE A 119 -9.16 -17.21 17.16
CA ILE A 119 -10.42 -17.95 17.12
C ILE A 119 -10.20 -19.40 17.57
N TYR A 120 -9.16 -20.05 17.06
CA TYR A 120 -8.81 -21.43 17.43
C TYR A 120 -8.59 -21.58 18.93
N GLU A 121 -7.75 -20.74 19.53
CA GLU A 121 -7.49 -20.71 20.98
C GLU A 121 -8.72 -20.36 21.81
N SER A 122 -9.77 -19.78 21.21
CA SER A 122 -11.03 -19.49 21.92
C SER A 122 -12.04 -20.64 21.88
N LEU A 123 -11.84 -21.61 20.99
CA LEU A 123 -12.72 -22.76 20.80
C LEU A 123 -12.23 -24.00 21.54
N GLN A 124 -10.96 -23.98 21.97
CA GLN A 124 -10.34 -24.97 22.83
C GLN A 124 -10.61 -24.64 24.31
#